data_AF-H3AM81-F1
#
_entry.id   AF-H3AM81-F1
#
_cell.length_a   1.000
_cell.length_b   1.000
_cell.length_c   1.000
_cell.angle_alpha   90.00
_cell.angle_beta   90.00
_cell.angle_gamma   90.00
#
_symmetry.space_group_name_H-M   'P 1'
#
loop_
_entity.id
_entity.type
_entity.pdbx_description
1 polymer ?
#
loop_
_entity_poly.entity_id
_entity_poly.type
_entity_poly.pdbx_seq_one_letter_code
_entity_poly.pdbx_strand_id
1 'polypeptide(L)'
;MGGAGSRGRSVSFGRDEEERIRVLRGVRLSEDVVNRMKESSSVWGESKPHVMDTGPQRPTREKSPHTPSRTEIFLIEFFPRRFEREQAMVQEELERLARLERRATSENPNLALLREQAMTDQERQRTKQLVSEIQGHTPRANCFYW
;
A
#
# COMPACT_ATOMS: atom_id res chain seq x y z
N MET A 1 17.47 29.80 -27.65
CA MET A 1 16.17 30.28 -28.17
C MET A 1 15.44 29.10 -28.78
N GLY A 2 14.22 28.80 -28.31
CA GLY A 2 13.43 27.65 -28.80
C GLY A 2 12.44 27.06 -27.78
N GLY A 3 12.06 27.80 -26.74
CA GLY A 3 11.01 27.44 -25.80
C GLY A 3 9.79 28.33 -26.02
N ALA A 4 9.13 28.22 -27.17
CA ALA A 4 7.92 28.97 -27.47
C ALA A 4 6.94 28.07 -28.23
N GLY A 5 6.10 27.32 -27.50
CA GLY A 5 4.96 26.61 -28.09
C GLY A 5 4.46 25.34 -27.39
N SER A 6 5.17 24.76 -26.41
CA SER A 6 4.69 23.56 -25.69
C SER A 6 3.65 23.89 -24.61
N ARG A 7 2.64 24.69 -24.95
CA ARG A 7 1.46 24.84 -24.11
C ARG A 7 0.66 23.53 -24.19
N GLY A 8 0.92 22.64 -23.24
CA GLY A 8 0.21 21.39 -22.90
C GLY A 8 -0.65 20.76 -23.99
N ARG A 9 -0.04 19.99 -24.90
CA ARG A 9 -0.80 19.05 -25.73
C ARG A 9 -1.22 17.89 -24.84
N SER A 10 -2.46 17.91 -24.34
CA SER A 10 -3.02 16.82 -23.54
C SER A 10 -3.49 15.68 -24.46
N VAL A 11 -3.32 14.46 -23.98
CA VAL A 11 -3.77 13.23 -24.65
C VAL A 11 -4.84 12.59 -23.78
N SER A 12 -5.97 12.22 -24.38
CA SER A 12 -7.06 11.52 -23.69
C SER A 12 -7.06 10.06 -24.11
N PHE A 13 -7.14 9.16 -23.14
CA PHE A 13 -7.19 7.71 -23.35
C PHE A 13 -8.61 7.19 -23.08
N GLY A 14 -9.00 6.14 -23.77
CA GLY A 14 -10.26 5.42 -23.59
C GLY A 14 -10.10 3.94 -23.86
N ARG A 15 -11.10 3.14 -23.48
CA ARG A 15 -11.12 1.70 -23.70
C ARG A 15 -12.06 1.37 -24.88
N ASP A 16 -11.66 0.48 -25.78
CA ASP A 16 -12.55 -0.04 -26.84
C ASP A 16 -13.41 -1.22 -26.34
N GLU A 17 -14.28 -1.76 -27.20
CA GLU A 17 -15.20 -2.87 -26.89
C GLU A 17 -14.47 -4.18 -26.58
N GLU A 18 -13.24 -4.34 -27.07
CA GLU A 18 -12.35 -5.45 -26.72
C GLU A 18 -11.45 -5.12 -25.52
N GLU A 19 -11.84 -4.11 -24.74
CA GLU A 19 -11.20 -3.77 -23.48
C GLU A 19 -9.72 -3.30 -23.65
N ARG A 20 -9.33 -2.80 -24.82
CA ARG A 20 -7.98 -2.28 -25.15
C ARG A 20 -7.90 -0.76 -25.01
N ILE A 21 -6.77 -0.27 -24.52
CA ILE A 21 -6.50 1.18 -24.38
C ILE A 21 -6.22 1.79 -25.76
N ARG A 22 -6.95 2.87 -26.09
CA ARG A 22 -6.75 3.68 -27.28
C ARG A 22 -6.70 5.16 -26.94
N VAL A 23 -6.15 5.95 -27.85
CA VAL A 23 -6.16 7.41 -27.76
C VAL A 23 -7.46 7.94 -28.37
N LEU A 24 -8.27 8.64 -27.57
CA LEU A 24 -9.52 9.27 -28.01
C LEU A 24 -9.27 10.66 -28.61
N ARG A 25 -8.33 11.42 -28.04
CA ARG A 25 -8.03 12.79 -28.46
C ARG A 25 -6.54 13.08 -28.34
N GLY A 26 -5.93 13.59 -29.40
CA GLY A 26 -4.52 13.91 -29.46
C GLY A 26 -4.05 14.19 -30.89
N VAL A 27 -2.77 14.46 -31.07
CA VAL A 27 -2.14 14.65 -32.38
C VAL A 27 -1.50 13.34 -32.81
N ARG A 28 -1.85 12.83 -34.01
CA ARG A 28 -1.16 11.69 -34.60
C ARG A 28 0.18 12.16 -35.18
N LEU A 29 1.25 11.45 -34.87
CA LEU A 29 2.54 11.65 -35.52
C LEU A 29 2.45 11.14 -36.97
N SER A 30 3.19 11.78 -37.87
CA SER A 30 3.31 11.31 -39.25
C SER A 30 4.12 10.02 -39.29
N GLU A 31 3.89 9.22 -40.34
CA GLU A 31 4.58 7.94 -40.53
C GLU A 31 6.10 8.11 -40.54
N ASP A 32 6.62 9.17 -41.16
CA ASP A 32 8.06 9.47 -41.18
C ASP A 32 8.65 9.74 -39.78
N VAL A 33 7.89 10.42 -38.92
CA VAL A 33 8.33 10.68 -37.54
C VAL A 33 8.27 9.39 -36.72
N VAL A 34 7.23 8.58 -36.91
CA VAL A 34 7.09 7.27 -36.26
C VAL A 34 8.21 6.32 -36.69
N ASN A 35 8.52 6.24 -37.98
CA ASN A 35 9.58 5.38 -38.51
C ASN A 35 10.94 5.79 -37.98
N ARG A 36 11.25 7.09 -37.96
CA ARG A 36 12.48 7.60 -37.36
C ARG A 36 12.57 7.30 -35.87
N MET A 37 11.46 7.39 -35.14
CA MET A 37 11.41 7.00 -33.72
C MET A 37 11.63 5.50 -33.54
N LYS A 38 11.02 4.66 -34.39
CA LYS A 38 11.23 3.20 -34.39
C LYS A 38 12.67 2.84 -34.76
N GLU A 39 13.26 3.49 -35.76
CA GLU A 39 14.66 3.29 -36.18
C GLU A 39 15.64 3.77 -35.10
N SER A 40 15.38 4.91 -34.45
CA SER A 40 16.14 5.36 -33.29
C SER A 40 16.01 4.40 -32.10
N SER A 41 14.87 3.72 -31.97
CA SER A 41 14.66 2.66 -30.99
C SER A 41 15.28 1.32 -31.42
N SER A 42 15.46 1.10 -32.73
CA SER A 42 16.01 -0.13 -33.32
C SER A 42 17.52 -0.22 -33.22
N VAL A 43 18.22 0.87 -32.87
CA VAL A 43 19.63 0.83 -32.43
C VAL A 43 19.77 0.04 -31.12
N TRP A 44 18.65 -0.29 -30.44
CA TRP A 44 18.63 -1.02 -29.17
C TRP A 44 17.70 -2.25 -29.15
N GLY A 45 17.48 -2.94 -30.29
CA GLY A 45 16.74 -4.20 -30.26
C GLY A 45 16.28 -4.77 -31.61
N GLU A 46 17.18 -5.52 -32.23
CA GLU A 46 16.95 -6.85 -32.83
C GLU A 46 16.04 -7.05 -34.07
N SER A 47 16.70 -7.53 -35.13
CA SER A 47 16.33 -8.62 -36.06
C SER A 47 14.92 -8.67 -36.66
N LYS A 48 14.85 -8.43 -37.97
CA LYS A 48 13.73 -8.86 -38.84
C LYS A 48 14.10 -10.20 -39.53
N PRO A 49 13.18 -11.17 -39.68
CA PRO A 49 13.49 -12.44 -40.32
C PRO A 49 13.48 -12.27 -41.84
N HIS A 50 14.62 -12.46 -42.50
CA HIS A 50 14.70 -12.56 -43.95
C HIS A 50 14.56 -14.03 -44.35
N VAL A 51 13.47 -14.34 -45.05
CA VAL A 51 13.33 -15.54 -45.86
C VAL A 51 14.01 -15.26 -47.20
N MET A 52 15.11 -15.95 -47.51
CA MET A 52 15.47 -16.41 -48.87
C MET A 52 16.52 -17.52 -48.76
N ASP A 53 16.28 -18.53 -49.58
CA ASP A 53 16.93 -19.82 -49.74
C ASP A 53 18.31 -19.74 -50.42
N THR A 54 19.35 -20.38 -49.86
CA THR A 54 20.38 -21.20 -50.53
C THR A 54 21.53 -21.59 -49.58
N GLY A 55 21.68 -22.90 -49.29
CA GLY A 55 22.97 -23.54 -48.93
C GLY A 55 23.33 -23.66 -47.43
N PRO A 56 23.89 -24.81 -46.96
CA PRO A 56 24.01 -25.12 -45.54
C PRO A 56 25.30 -24.54 -44.94
N GLN A 57 25.21 -23.36 -44.35
CA GLN A 57 26.23 -22.89 -43.41
C GLN A 57 25.67 -22.94 -41.99
N ARG A 58 26.00 -24.03 -41.30
CA ARG A 58 25.92 -24.17 -39.84
C ARG A 58 26.81 -23.06 -39.22
N PRO A 59 26.27 -22.08 -38.47
CA PRO A 59 27.09 -21.33 -37.55
C PRO A 59 27.25 -22.21 -36.31
N THR A 60 28.50 -22.47 -35.99
CA THR A 60 28.96 -23.09 -34.76
C THR A 60 28.31 -22.41 -33.56
N ARG A 61 27.63 -23.22 -32.73
CA ARG A 61 27.16 -22.83 -31.41
C ARG A 61 28.38 -22.66 -30.51
N GLU A 62 29.02 -21.50 -30.60
CA GLU A 62 30.02 -21.09 -29.62
C GLU A 62 29.28 -20.62 -28.37
N LYS A 63 29.33 -21.45 -27.33
CA LYS A 63 28.96 -21.07 -25.97
C LYS A 63 29.96 -20.02 -25.49
N SER A 64 29.66 -18.74 -25.77
CA SER A 64 30.30 -17.64 -25.08
C SER A 64 29.89 -17.69 -23.59
N PRO A 65 30.82 -17.56 -22.62
CA PRO A 65 30.45 -17.40 -21.23
C PRO A 65 29.65 -16.10 -21.11
N HIS A 66 28.35 -16.19 -20.82
CA HIS A 66 27.54 -15.02 -20.51
C HIS A 66 28.07 -14.40 -19.21
N THR A 67 29.00 -13.46 -19.34
CA THR A 67 29.29 -12.51 -18.28
C THR A 67 28.08 -11.58 -18.20
N PRO A 68 27.29 -11.61 -17.10
CA PRO A 68 26.13 -10.74 -17.00
C PRO A 68 26.58 -9.29 -17.06
N SER A 69 25.86 -8.49 -17.85
CA SER A 69 26.16 -7.06 -17.97
C SER A 69 26.04 -6.38 -16.60
N ARG A 70 26.79 -5.31 -16.36
CA ARG A 70 26.75 -4.52 -15.10
C ARG A 70 25.31 -4.15 -14.70
N THR A 71 24.44 -3.91 -15.69
CA THR A 71 23.02 -3.61 -15.50
C THR A 71 22.22 -4.83 -15.05
N GLU A 72 22.53 -6.03 -15.55
CA GLU A 72 21.88 -7.28 -15.14
C GLU A 72 22.25 -7.64 -13.71
N ILE A 73 23.52 -7.48 -13.32
CA ILE A 73 23.96 -7.68 -11.93
C ILE A 73 23.20 -6.75 -10.98
N PHE A 74 22.99 -5.48 -11.37
CA PHE A 74 22.24 -4.52 -10.57
C PHE A 74 20.76 -4.92 -10.40
N LEU A 75 20.13 -5.45 -11.45
CA LEU A 75 18.74 -5.91 -11.42
C LEU A 75 18.58 -7.21 -10.62
N ILE A 76 19.54 -8.15 -10.74
CA ILE A 76 19.47 -9.45 -10.08
C ILE A 76 19.74 -9.34 -8.58
N GLU A 77 20.73 -8.53 -8.18
CA GLU A 77 21.14 -8.48 -6.77
C GLU A 77 20.64 -7.25 -6.02
N PHE A 78 20.74 -6.06 -6.63
CA PHE A 78 20.55 -4.82 -5.89
C PHE A 78 19.07 -4.43 -5.74
N PHE A 79 18.27 -4.67 -6.78
CA PHE A 79 16.84 -4.38 -6.77
C PHE A 79 16.08 -5.21 -5.72
N PRO A 80 16.21 -6.56 -5.67
CA PRO A 80 15.51 -7.36 -4.66
C PRO A 80 15.93 -7.00 -3.24
N ARG A 81 17.24 -6.81 -2.99
CA ARG A 81 17.76 -6.42 -1.68
C ARG A 81 17.22 -5.06 -1.21
N ARG A 82 17.15 -4.08 -2.11
CA ARG A 82 16.59 -2.77 -1.80
C ARG A 82 15.09 -2.87 -1.52
N PHE A 83 14.36 -3.58 -2.37
CA PHE A 83 12.93 -3.76 -2.21
C PHE A 83 12.59 -4.48 -0.89
N GLU A 84 13.32 -5.54 -0.55
CA GLU A 84 13.16 -6.28 0.70
C GLU A 84 13.44 -5.40 1.93
N ARG A 85 14.48 -4.56 1.86
CA ARG A 85 14.76 -3.58 2.91
C ARG A 85 13.63 -2.55 3.07
N GLU A 86 13.09 -2.07 1.96
CA GLU A 86 11.94 -1.14 1.98
C GLU A 86 10.70 -1.81 2.58
N GLN A 87 10.42 -3.08 2.24
CA GLN A 87 9.36 -3.88 2.86
C GLN A 87 9.56 -4.04 4.37
N ALA A 88 10.78 -4.34 4.81
CA ALA A 88 11.09 -4.50 6.23
C ALA A 88 10.85 -3.21 7.03
N MET A 89 11.22 -2.05 6.49
CA MET A 89 10.95 -0.75 7.14
C MET A 89 9.46 -0.45 7.24
N VAL A 90 8.68 -0.75 6.20
CA VAL A 90 7.22 -0.58 6.22
C VAL A 90 6.56 -1.50 7.24
N GLN A 91 6.99 -2.76 7.29
CA GLN A 91 6.50 -3.74 8.26
C GLN A 91 6.81 -3.31 9.70
N GLU A 92 8.03 -2.82 9.97
CA GLU A 92 8.43 -2.32 11.29
C GLU A 92 7.58 -1.10 11.73
N GLU A 93 7.36 -0.14 10.84
CA GLU A 93 6.53 1.03 11.15
C GLU A 93 5.06 0.65 11.39
N LEU A 94 4.51 -0.29 10.64
CA LEU A 94 3.16 -0.83 10.90
C LEU A 94 3.09 -1.50 12.27
N GLU A 95 4.08 -2.32 12.64
CA GLU A 95 4.12 -2.96 13.95
C GLU A 95 4.27 -1.93 15.08
N ARG A 96 5.09 -0.91 14.88
CA ARG A 96 5.26 0.20 15.83
C ARG A 96 3.95 0.94 16.03
N LEU A 97 3.23 1.28 14.95
CA LEU A 97 1.93 1.92 15.02
C LEU A 97 0.90 1.02 15.72
N ALA A 98 0.84 -0.28 15.40
CA ALA A 98 -0.06 -1.23 16.05
C ALA A 98 0.24 -1.40 17.56
N ARG A 99 1.49 -1.23 18.00
CA ARG A 99 1.84 -1.21 19.44
C ARG A 99 1.38 0.09 20.09
N LEU A 100 1.57 1.23 19.43
CA LEU A 100 1.12 2.53 19.94
C LEU A 100 -0.40 2.62 20.03
N GLU A 101 -1.11 2.13 19.02
CA GLU A 101 -2.58 2.05 18.99
C GLU A 101 -3.12 1.20 20.14
N ARG A 102 -2.52 0.02 20.38
CA ARG A 102 -2.87 -0.83 21.52
C ARG A 102 -2.65 -0.12 22.86
N ARG A 103 -1.56 0.63 23.02
CA ARG A 103 -1.30 1.40 24.26
C ARG A 103 -2.31 2.53 24.44
N ALA A 104 -2.57 3.30 23.39
CA ALA A 104 -3.54 4.39 23.40
C ALA A 104 -4.96 3.90 23.71
N THR A 105 -5.31 2.71 23.21
CA THR A 105 -6.61 2.09 23.46
C THR A 105 -6.66 1.23 24.72
N SER A 106 -5.55 0.80 25.31
CA SER A 106 -5.56 0.04 26.57
C SER A 106 -5.52 0.92 27.80
N GLU A 107 -4.85 2.07 27.75
CA GLU A 107 -4.69 2.93 28.94
C GLU A 107 -5.96 3.75 29.22
N ASN A 108 -6.65 4.24 28.18
CA ASN A 108 -7.85 5.06 28.33
C ASN A 108 -9.07 4.31 28.94
N PRO A 109 -9.50 3.13 28.45
CA PRO A 109 -10.65 2.44 29.02
C PRO A 109 -10.33 1.79 30.36
N ASN A 110 -9.11 1.29 30.59
CA ASN A 110 -8.75 0.73 31.90
C ASN A 110 -8.72 1.79 32.99
N LEU A 111 -8.16 2.99 32.72
CA LEU A 111 -8.15 4.08 33.69
C LEU A 111 -9.57 4.61 33.97
N ALA A 112 -10.39 4.78 32.92
CA ALA A 112 -11.78 5.21 33.07
C ALA A 112 -12.59 4.20 33.89
N LEU A 113 -12.42 2.90 33.62
CA LEU A 113 -13.10 1.82 34.33
C LEU A 113 -12.66 1.73 35.79
N LEU A 114 -11.36 1.88 36.09
CA LEU A 114 -10.88 1.94 37.48
C LEU A 114 -11.51 3.12 38.24
N ARG A 115 -11.61 4.29 37.60
CA ARG A 115 -12.22 5.48 38.20
C ARG A 115 -13.72 5.29 38.43
N GLU A 116 -14.42 4.69 37.47
CA GLU A 116 -15.85 4.38 37.57
C GLU A 116 -16.12 3.35 38.67
N GLN A 117 -15.30 2.30 38.79
CA GLN A 117 -15.39 1.34 39.88
C GLN A 117 -15.20 2.01 41.24
N ALA A 118 -14.17 2.86 41.38
CA ALA A 118 -13.93 3.59 42.63
C ALA A 118 -15.12 4.51 43.01
N MET A 119 -15.74 5.17 42.03
CA MET A 119 -16.95 5.98 42.25
C MET A 119 -18.12 5.10 42.68
N THR A 120 -18.34 3.98 41.98
CA THR A 120 -19.43 3.04 42.24
C THR A 120 -19.32 2.45 43.64
N ASP A 121 -18.11 2.07 44.07
CA ASP A 121 -17.86 1.53 45.40
C ASP A 121 -18.11 2.58 46.50
N GLN A 122 -17.73 3.84 46.26
CA GLN A 122 -18.03 4.94 47.17
C GLN A 122 -19.55 5.15 47.31
N GLU A 123 -20.30 5.18 46.22
CA GLU A 123 -21.76 5.29 46.25
C GLU A 123 -22.40 4.07 46.93
N ARG A 124 -21.86 2.88 46.69
CA ARG A 124 -22.32 1.65 47.35
C ARG A 124 -22.09 1.67 48.85
N GLN A 125 -21.02 2.29 49.33
CA GLN A 125 -20.80 2.49 50.76
C GLN A 125 -21.76 3.52 51.35
N ARG A 126 -22.00 4.64 50.66
CA ARG A 126 -22.98 5.65 51.10
C ARG A 126 -24.40 5.08 51.18
N THR A 127 -24.82 4.31 50.18
CA THR A 127 -26.13 3.65 50.18
C THR A 127 -26.25 2.62 51.30
N LYS A 128 -25.21 1.83 51.58
CA LYS A 128 -25.20 0.93 52.74
C LYS A 128 -25.36 1.68 54.07
N GLN A 129 -24.70 2.84 54.23
CA GLN A 129 -24.85 3.67 55.43
C GLN A 129 -26.28 4.19 55.57
N LEU A 130 -26.86 4.74 54.50
CA LEU A 130 -28.25 5.22 54.49
C LEU A 130 -29.25 4.09 54.78
N VAL A 131 -29.05 2.90 54.21
CA VAL A 131 -29.90 1.72 54.49
C VAL A 131 -29.80 1.32 55.95
N SER A 132 -28.60 1.32 56.54
CA SER A 132 -28.40 1.01 57.96
C SER A 132 -29.06 2.05 58.86
N GLU A 133 -28.99 3.34 58.49
CA GLU A 133 -29.62 4.43 59.23
C GLU A 133 -31.15 4.31 59.18
N ILE A 134 -31.71 4.03 58.01
CA ILE A 134 -33.15 3.80 57.84
C ILE A 134 -33.59 2.56 58.61
N GLN A 135 -32.86 1.44 58.57
CA GLN A 135 -33.20 0.24 59.34
C GLN A 135 -33.11 0.44 60.85
N GLY A 136 -32.13 1.23 61.32
CA GLY A 136 -32.03 1.61 62.73
C GLY A 136 -33.16 2.55 63.17
N HIS A 137 -33.63 3.41 62.26
CA HIS A 137 -34.66 4.42 62.52
C HIS A 137 -36.08 3.96 62.16
N THR A 138 -36.26 2.82 61.49
CA THR A 138 -37.57 2.18 61.38
C THR A 138 -37.94 1.65 62.77
N PRO A 139 -38.89 2.27 63.50
CA PRO A 139 -39.47 1.59 64.65
C PRO A 139 -39.99 0.26 64.11
N ARG A 140 -39.61 -0.87 64.74
CA ARG A 140 -40.23 -2.17 64.45
C ARG A 140 -41.72 -1.88 64.49
N ALA A 141 -42.37 -1.86 63.33
CA ALA A 141 -43.80 -1.67 63.26
C ALA A 141 -44.33 -2.83 64.09
N ASN A 142 -44.80 -2.51 65.29
CA ASN A 142 -45.41 -3.45 66.19
C ASN A 142 -46.65 -3.88 65.41
N CYS A 143 -46.57 -5.04 64.76
CA CYS A 143 -47.70 -5.74 64.22
C CYS A 143 -48.57 -6.15 65.40
N PHE A 144 -49.28 -5.17 65.96
CA PHE A 144 -50.34 -5.32 66.95
C PHE A 144 -51.57 -4.64 66.36
N TYR A 145 -52.13 -5.28 65.34
CA TYR A 145 -53.55 -5.15 65.02
C TYR A 145 -53.99 -6.50 64.49
N TRP A 146 -54.32 -7.40 65.41
CA TRP A 146 -55.56 -8.19 65.53
C TRP A 146 -55.45 -9.08 66.76
#